data_AF-A0A7Y1YLT1-F1
#
_entry.id   AF-A0A7Y1YLT1-F1
#
_cell.length_a   1.000
_cell.length_b   1.000
_cell.length_c   1.000
_cell.angle_alpha   90.00
_cell.angle_beta   90.00
_cell.angle_gamma   90.00
#
_symmetry.space_group_name_H-M   'P 1'
#
loop_
_entity.id
_entity.type
_entity.pdbx_description
1 polymer ?
#
loop_
_entity_poly.entity_id
_entity_poly.type
_entity_poly.pdbx_seq_one_letter_code
_entity_poly.pdbx_strand_id
1 'polypeptide(L)'
;MSDDPGEQHSFIQVLDGTTGDASYHRFASDDFHAARDAFDVWIGPNHFWGEGFELHIADEQVHISGRVELVDPTPWPVTWRSLGIMGPYGWIPRMECNHGVVSLDHRLDGSLAVANTPIDFSGGRGYAEKDWGASFPAGYVWIQSNHFAEERASFVGSIAIVPWLFSSFPGFIIGLWCEGRLFRFATYTGAETEHLRITDASIEWRVADGDHILSIEAQRARGGLLLGPTRERMSDRVGETMLSEVLVDLRTHEGDRIFHGVGMNTGLEAHGDLDRLLSMQV
;
A
#
# COMPACT_ATOMS: atom_id res chain seq x y z
N MET A 1 -3.67 19.60 3.90
CA MET A 1 -5.03 20.17 3.77
C MET A 1 -4.95 21.33 2.80
N SER A 2 -6.00 21.55 2.00
CA SER A 2 -6.07 22.73 1.12
C SER A 2 -5.84 24.00 1.95
N ASP A 3 -5.12 24.96 1.37
CA ASP A 3 -4.92 26.28 1.97
C ASP A 3 -6.25 27.07 2.02
N ASP A 4 -7.27 26.65 1.27
CA ASP A 4 -8.65 27.16 1.38
C ASP A 4 -9.47 26.31 2.38
N PRO A 5 -9.87 26.87 3.54
CA PRO A 5 -10.73 26.19 4.51
C PRO A 5 -12.06 25.70 3.93
N GLY A 6 -12.59 26.36 2.89
CA GLY A 6 -13.84 25.95 2.24
C GLY A 6 -13.72 24.69 1.39
N GLU A 7 -12.50 24.28 1.02
CA GLU A 7 -12.22 23.05 0.27
C GLU A 7 -11.75 21.90 1.17
N GLN A 8 -11.50 22.17 2.45
CA GLN A 8 -11.11 21.15 3.41
C GLN A 8 -12.26 20.21 3.68
N HIS A 9 -11.99 18.91 3.56
CA HIS A 9 -12.92 17.85 3.87
C HIS A 9 -12.14 16.61 4.28
N SER A 10 -12.82 15.72 4.98
CA SER A 10 -12.37 14.34 5.13
C SER A 10 -13.21 13.45 4.20
N PHE A 11 -12.73 12.25 3.91
CA PHE A 11 -13.42 11.38 2.98
C PHE A 11 -13.09 9.91 3.22
N ILE A 12 -13.97 9.04 2.69
CA ILE A 12 -13.70 7.62 2.52
C ILE A 12 -13.89 7.29 1.04
N GLN A 13 -12.91 6.58 0.47
CA GLN A 13 -13.02 6.01 -0.87
C GLN A 13 -13.20 4.50 -0.79
N VAL A 14 -14.13 3.99 -1.57
CA VAL A 14 -14.39 2.55 -1.69
C VAL A 14 -14.23 2.13 -3.13
N LEU A 15 -13.36 1.14 -3.37
CA LEU A 15 -13.10 0.53 -4.66
C LEU A 15 -13.61 -0.91 -4.67
N ASP A 16 -14.50 -1.24 -5.60
CA ASP A 16 -14.77 -2.64 -5.94
C ASP A 16 -13.62 -3.13 -6.84
N GLY A 17 -12.75 -3.98 -6.29
CA GLY A 17 -11.60 -4.52 -7.03
C GLY A 17 -11.96 -5.42 -8.20
N THR A 18 -13.18 -5.95 -8.24
CA THR A 18 -13.63 -6.85 -9.31
C THR A 18 -14.17 -6.06 -10.50
N THR A 19 -14.94 -5.00 -10.23
CA THR A 19 -15.56 -4.18 -11.30
C THR A 19 -14.72 -2.95 -11.67
N GLY A 20 -13.88 -2.48 -10.75
CA GLY A 20 -13.17 -1.21 -10.85
C GLY A 20 -14.03 0.02 -10.50
N ASP A 21 -15.26 -0.19 -10.00
CA ASP A 21 -16.15 0.90 -9.60
C ASP A 21 -15.65 1.54 -8.31
N ALA A 22 -15.59 2.87 -8.30
CA ALA A 22 -15.14 3.65 -7.15
C ALA A 22 -16.22 4.64 -6.71
N SER A 23 -16.34 4.81 -5.39
CA SER A 23 -17.21 5.81 -4.76
C SER A 23 -16.40 6.70 -3.81
N TYR A 24 -16.83 7.95 -3.64
CA TYR A 24 -16.13 8.97 -2.87
C TYR A 24 -17.07 9.65 -1.88
N HIS A 25 -16.95 9.32 -0.61
CA HIS A 25 -17.85 9.75 0.46
C HIS A 25 -17.24 10.91 1.22
N ARG A 26 -17.83 12.10 1.12
CA ARG A 26 -17.33 13.32 1.76
C ARG A 26 -17.92 13.52 3.15
N PHE A 27 -17.07 13.93 4.08
CA PHE A 27 -17.41 14.31 5.45
C PHE A 27 -16.79 15.68 5.76
N ALA A 28 -17.22 16.32 6.84
CA ALA A 28 -16.62 17.59 7.25
C ALA A 28 -15.15 17.36 7.64
N SER A 29 -14.31 18.39 7.50
CA SER A 29 -12.92 18.31 8.00
C SER A 29 -12.86 17.99 9.50
N ASP A 30 -13.80 18.53 10.27
CA ASP A 30 -13.89 18.37 11.73
C ASP A 30 -14.37 16.97 12.15
N ASP A 31 -14.89 16.17 11.20
CA ASP A 31 -15.28 14.78 11.44
C ASP A 31 -14.06 13.83 11.44
N PHE A 32 -12.88 14.31 11.02
CA PHE A 32 -11.65 13.52 11.02
C PHE A 32 -10.91 13.63 12.36
N HIS A 33 -10.67 12.49 12.99
CA HIS A 33 -9.84 12.38 14.17
C HIS A 33 -8.85 11.23 14.01
N ALA A 34 -7.59 11.45 14.40
CA ALA A 34 -6.58 10.40 14.39
C ALA A 34 -5.76 10.44 15.69
N ALA A 35 -5.56 9.28 16.31
CA ALA A 35 -4.67 9.14 17.44
C ALA A 35 -3.22 9.45 17.04
N ARG A 36 -2.43 9.96 17.99
CA ARG A 36 -1.03 10.33 17.74
C ARG A 36 -0.06 9.15 17.86
N ASP A 37 -0.44 8.15 18.63
CA ASP A 37 0.39 7.05 19.11
C ASP A 37 -0.13 5.66 18.73
N ALA A 38 -1.28 5.59 18.05
CA ALA A 38 -1.88 4.35 17.54
C ALA A 38 -2.44 4.56 16.13
N PHE A 39 -2.67 3.46 15.41
CA PHE A 39 -3.58 3.47 14.27
C PHE A 39 -5.00 3.39 14.82
N ASP A 40 -5.63 4.55 14.99
CA ASP A 40 -7.00 4.73 15.45
C ASP A 40 -7.51 6.03 14.79
N VAL A 41 -8.39 5.87 13.80
CA VAL A 41 -8.85 6.92 12.91
C VAL A 41 -10.37 6.89 12.85
N TRP A 42 -10.99 8.05 13.09
CA TRP A 42 -12.41 8.27 12.95
C TRP A 42 -12.68 9.23 11.79
N ILE A 43 -13.70 8.92 10.99
CA ILE A 43 -14.25 9.81 9.97
C ILE A 43 -15.77 9.78 10.11
N GLY A 44 -16.31 10.77 10.81
CA GLY A 44 -17.72 10.79 11.19
C GLY A 44 -18.08 9.55 12.01
N PRO A 45 -19.07 8.73 11.59
CA PRO A 45 -19.44 7.50 12.29
C PRO A 45 -18.55 6.29 11.97
N ASN A 46 -17.56 6.43 11.07
CA ASN A 46 -16.68 5.34 10.64
C ASN A 46 -15.43 5.27 11.51
N HIS A 47 -14.94 4.06 11.79
CA HIS A 47 -13.79 3.82 12.65
C HIS A 47 -12.82 2.83 11.99
N PHE A 48 -11.52 3.14 12.01
CA PHE A 48 -10.44 2.29 11.54
C PHE A 48 -9.39 2.18 12.64
N TRP A 49 -9.01 0.98 13.03
CA TRP A 49 -8.01 0.77 14.07
C TRP A 49 -7.09 -0.41 13.75
N GLY A 50 -6.07 -0.63 14.59
CA GLY A 50 -5.04 -1.66 14.36
C GLY A 50 -5.58 -3.08 14.15
N GLU A 51 -6.75 -3.37 14.70
CA GLU A 51 -7.37 -4.68 14.71
C GLU A 51 -8.69 -4.73 13.93
N GLY A 52 -9.07 -3.70 13.17
CA GLY A 52 -10.33 -3.76 12.42
C GLY A 52 -10.80 -2.43 11.84
N PHE A 53 -11.97 -2.49 11.23
CA PHE A 53 -12.69 -1.30 10.81
C PHE A 53 -14.21 -1.51 10.90
N GLU A 54 -14.91 -0.40 11.08
CA GLU A 54 -16.36 -0.31 11.14
C GLU A 54 -16.81 0.82 10.22
N LEU A 55 -17.70 0.49 9.28
CA LEU A 55 -18.20 1.42 8.28
C LEU A 55 -19.68 1.70 8.51
N HIS A 56 -20.05 2.96 8.38
CA HIS A 56 -21.40 3.52 8.46
C HIS A 56 -21.53 4.62 7.40
N ILE A 57 -21.60 4.21 6.14
CA ILE A 57 -21.72 5.08 4.97
C ILE A 57 -23.15 4.98 4.45
N ALA A 58 -23.86 6.09 4.45
CA ALA A 58 -25.23 6.17 3.95
C ALA A 58 -25.42 7.45 3.14
N ASP A 59 -25.07 7.39 1.85
CA ASP A 59 -25.28 8.50 0.92
C ASP A 59 -25.89 8.03 -0.41
N GLU A 60 -26.01 8.95 -1.37
CA GLU A 60 -26.61 8.69 -2.68
C GLU A 60 -25.79 7.74 -3.57
N GLN A 61 -24.50 7.54 -3.28
CA GLN A 61 -23.62 6.67 -4.07
C GLN A 61 -23.76 5.22 -3.62
N VAL A 62 -23.61 4.94 -2.32
CA VAL A 62 -23.76 3.58 -1.78
C VAL A 62 -24.09 3.59 -0.29
N HIS A 63 -24.84 2.56 0.14
CA HIS A 63 -25.06 2.26 1.55
C HIS A 63 -24.13 1.12 1.97
N ILE A 64 -23.22 1.38 2.91
CA ILE A 64 -22.29 0.41 3.49
C ILE A 64 -22.43 0.46 5.01
N SER A 65 -22.73 -0.68 5.62
CA SER A 65 -22.75 -0.79 7.08
C SER A 65 -22.17 -2.13 7.53
N GLY A 66 -21.40 -2.13 8.61
CA GLY A 66 -20.88 -3.36 9.20
C GLY A 66 -19.47 -3.20 9.76
N ARG A 67 -18.89 -4.32 10.16
CA ARG A 67 -17.64 -4.38 10.90
C ARG A 67 -16.84 -5.59 10.49
N VAL A 68 -15.54 -5.38 10.31
CA VAL A 68 -14.57 -6.43 10.01
C VAL A 68 -13.40 -6.31 10.99
N GLU A 69 -13.09 -7.42 11.64
CA GLU A 69 -11.94 -7.58 12.55
C GLU A 69 -10.76 -8.18 11.79
N LEU A 70 -9.56 -7.70 12.10
CA LEU A 70 -8.28 -8.24 11.66
C LEU A 70 -7.77 -9.19 12.74
N VAL A 71 -7.95 -10.49 12.51
CA VAL A 71 -7.59 -11.54 13.45
C VAL A 71 -6.13 -11.96 13.24
N ASP A 72 -5.37 -12.01 14.34
CA ASP A 72 -3.94 -12.34 14.38
C ASP A 72 -3.09 -11.50 13.41
N PRO A 73 -3.09 -10.16 13.55
CA PRO A 73 -2.34 -9.29 12.66
C PRO A 73 -0.83 -9.50 12.78
N THR A 74 -0.17 -9.43 11.64
CA THR A 74 1.28 -9.51 11.50
C THR A 74 1.82 -8.12 11.19
N PRO A 75 2.08 -7.28 12.21
CA PRO A 75 2.53 -5.91 11.97
C PRO A 75 3.95 -5.86 11.43
N TRP A 76 4.29 -4.79 10.72
CA TRP A 76 5.69 -4.54 10.41
C TRP A 76 6.47 -4.24 11.70
N PRO A 77 7.59 -4.93 11.99
CA PRO A 77 8.30 -4.76 13.24
C PRO A 77 8.80 -3.33 13.45
N VAL A 78 8.42 -2.73 14.59
CA VAL A 78 8.93 -1.44 15.04
C VAL A 78 9.99 -1.65 16.10
N THR A 79 11.13 -0.98 15.96
CA THR A 79 12.20 -0.96 16.96
C THR A 79 12.71 0.46 17.14
N TRP A 80 13.49 0.72 18.18
CA TRP A 80 14.13 2.03 18.36
C TRP A 80 15.08 2.41 17.19
N ARG A 81 15.57 1.43 16.42
CA ARG A 81 16.41 1.64 15.23
C ARG A 81 15.63 1.78 13.92
N SER A 82 14.36 1.39 13.91
CA SER A 82 13.57 1.23 12.69
C SER A 82 12.10 1.49 13.00
N LEU A 83 11.58 2.62 12.51
CA LEU A 83 10.18 2.99 12.66
C LEU A 83 9.36 2.38 11.54
N GLY A 84 9.02 1.10 11.71
CA GLY A 84 8.20 0.37 10.75
C GLY A 84 8.90 0.21 9.41
N ILE A 85 8.11 0.22 8.33
CA ILE A 85 8.58 0.03 6.95
C ILE A 85 9.57 1.11 6.51
N MET A 86 9.42 2.35 7.00
CA MET A 86 10.32 3.47 6.68
C MET A 86 11.70 3.35 7.34
N GLY A 87 11.89 2.41 8.28
CA GLY A 87 13.17 2.21 8.95
C GLY A 87 13.71 3.50 9.59
N PRO A 88 14.98 3.89 9.33
CA PRO A 88 15.53 5.13 9.85
C PRO A 88 14.89 6.38 9.24
N TYR A 89 14.30 6.30 8.03
CA TYR A 89 13.64 7.44 7.39
C TYR A 89 12.38 7.89 8.13
N GLY A 90 11.77 7.02 8.95
CA GLY A 90 10.64 7.41 9.80
C GLY A 90 10.97 8.49 10.84
N TRP A 91 12.25 8.73 11.12
CA TRP A 91 12.69 9.82 12.00
C TRP A 91 12.91 11.16 11.27
N ILE A 92 12.88 11.16 9.94
CA ILE A 92 13.16 12.37 9.15
C ILE A 92 11.92 13.26 9.17
N PRO A 93 12.01 14.49 9.70
CA PRO A 93 10.86 15.39 9.73
C PRO A 93 10.54 15.90 8.33
N ARG A 94 9.25 16.18 8.07
CA ARG A 94 8.74 16.79 6.83
C ARG A 94 8.99 15.97 5.55
N MET A 95 8.98 14.65 5.66
CA MET A 95 8.86 13.79 4.49
C MET A 95 7.56 14.12 3.73
N GLU A 96 7.65 14.20 2.40
CA GLU A 96 6.51 14.52 1.53
C GLU A 96 5.41 13.45 1.65
N CYS A 97 5.83 12.18 1.73
CA CYS A 97 4.99 11.02 2.00
C CYS A 97 5.72 10.12 3.00
N ASN A 98 5.04 9.74 4.08
CA ASN A 98 5.47 8.69 5.00
C ASN A 98 4.61 7.46 4.75
N HIS A 99 5.22 6.29 4.85
CA HIS A 99 4.59 5.01 4.61
C HIS A 99 4.58 4.16 5.88
N GLY A 100 3.53 3.38 6.10
CA GLY A 100 3.37 2.55 7.28
C GLY A 100 2.59 1.28 6.98
N VAL A 101 3.17 0.12 7.24
CA VAL A 101 2.43 -1.15 7.17
C VAL A 101 1.86 -1.46 8.54
N VAL A 102 0.53 -1.41 8.65
CA VAL A 102 -0.22 -1.74 9.87
C VAL A 102 -0.20 -3.25 10.07
N SER A 103 -0.46 -4.01 9.01
CA SER A 103 -0.39 -5.46 9.02
C SER A 103 -0.01 -5.99 7.64
N LEU A 104 1.11 -6.71 7.58
CA LEU A 104 1.51 -7.51 6.42
C LEU A 104 0.47 -8.59 6.13
N ASP A 105 -0.06 -9.19 7.20
CA ASP A 105 -0.98 -10.30 7.05
C ASP A 105 -1.88 -10.50 8.27
N HIS A 106 -3.17 -10.68 8.02
CA HIS A 106 -4.19 -11.02 9.02
C HIS A 106 -5.29 -11.84 8.37
N ARG A 107 -6.04 -12.56 9.21
CA ARG A 107 -7.34 -13.11 8.83
C ARG A 107 -8.42 -12.05 8.99
N LEU A 108 -9.49 -12.18 8.23
CA LEU A 108 -10.68 -11.35 8.36
C LEU A 108 -11.79 -12.13 9.07
N ASP A 109 -12.55 -11.43 9.93
CA ASP A 109 -13.75 -11.94 10.59
C ASP A 109 -14.83 -10.85 10.62
N GLY A 110 -16.08 -11.21 10.36
CA GLY A 110 -17.19 -10.25 10.28
C GLY A 110 -17.71 -10.02 8.86
N SER A 111 -18.50 -8.96 8.68
CA SER A 111 -19.28 -8.75 7.46
C SER A 111 -19.62 -7.29 7.22
N LEU A 112 -19.82 -6.93 5.95
CA LEU A 112 -20.37 -5.66 5.52
C LEU A 112 -21.68 -5.90 4.74
N ALA A 113 -22.65 -5.01 4.90
CA ALA A 113 -23.80 -4.91 4.01
C ALA A 113 -23.54 -3.79 3.01
N VAL A 114 -23.29 -4.13 1.73
CA VAL A 114 -23.05 -3.18 0.64
C VAL A 114 -24.28 -3.15 -0.27
N ALA A 115 -24.88 -1.96 -0.45
CA ALA A 115 -26.16 -1.81 -1.15
C ALA A 115 -27.24 -2.78 -0.64
N ASN A 116 -27.28 -3.01 0.68
CA ASN A 116 -28.14 -3.97 1.38
C ASN A 116 -27.86 -5.46 1.06
N THR A 117 -26.78 -5.77 0.35
CA THR A 117 -26.31 -7.14 0.12
C THR A 117 -25.26 -7.49 1.17
N PRO A 118 -25.48 -8.52 2.02
CA PRO A 118 -24.48 -8.94 2.99
C PRO A 118 -23.31 -9.64 2.27
N ILE A 119 -22.10 -9.24 2.64
CA ILE A 119 -20.83 -9.81 2.21
C ILE A 119 -20.12 -10.29 3.48
N ASP A 120 -19.89 -11.60 3.55
CA ASP A 120 -19.13 -12.23 4.64
C ASP A 120 -17.64 -12.20 4.31
N PHE A 121 -16.84 -11.65 5.23
CA PHE A 121 -15.38 -11.59 5.11
C PHE A 121 -14.70 -12.71 5.90
N SER A 122 -15.46 -13.50 6.65
CA SER A 122 -14.93 -14.51 7.57
C SER A 122 -14.08 -15.55 6.84
N GLY A 123 -12.85 -15.73 7.33
CA GLY A 123 -11.87 -16.63 6.71
C GLY A 123 -11.11 -16.03 5.53
N GLY A 124 -11.42 -14.78 5.16
CA GLY A 124 -10.61 -13.98 4.24
C GLY A 124 -9.24 -13.65 4.83
N ARG A 125 -8.38 -13.09 3.98
CA ARG A 125 -7.02 -12.66 4.31
C ARG A 125 -6.83 -11.23 3.82
N GLY A 126 -6.06 -10.42 4.55
CA GLY A 126 -5.89 -9.02 4.19
C GLY A 126 -4.51 -8.47 4.51
N TYR A 127 -4.31 -7.26 4.00
CA TYR A 127 -3.15 -6.41 4.18
C TYR A 127 -3.66 -5.01 4.54
N ALA A 128 -2.94 -4.30 5.40
CA ALA A 128 -3.32 -2.95 5.80
C ALA A 128 -2.10 -2.04 5.89
N GLU A 129 -2.20 -0.87 5.27
CA GLU A 129 -1.20 0.19 5.29
C GLU A 129 -1.82 1.55 5.59
N LYS A 130 -0.95 2.50 5.90
CA LYS A 130 -1.28 3.89 6.12
C LYS A 130 -0.20 4.78 5.51
N ASP A 131 -0.65 5.83 4.84
CA ASP A 131 0.22 6.86 4.30
C ASP A 131 -0.17 8.23 4.84
N TRP A 132 0.82 9.07 5.13
CA TRP A 132 0.57 10.43 5.58
C TRP A 132 1.69 11.40 5.17
N GLY A 133 1.31 12.63 4.85
CA GLY A 133 2.27 13.63 4.39
C GLY A 133 1.58 14.80 3.70
N ALA A 134 2.35 15.53 2.90
CA ALA A 134 1.87 16.68 2.14
C ALA A 134 1.36 16.31 0.75
N SER A 135 1.94 15.30 0.10
CA SER A 135 1.55 14.84 -1.24
C SER A 135 2.10 13.46 -1.55
N PHE A 136 1.54 12.79 -2.56
CA PHE A 136 2.15 11.60 -3.13
C PHE A 136 3.49 11.92 -3.85
N PRO A 137 4.36 10.91 -4.03
CA PRO A 137 5.60 11.09 -4.78
C PRO A 137 5.36 11.50 -6.23
N ALA A 138 6.33 12.22 -6.82
CA ALA A 138 6.25 12.69 -8.21
C ALA A 138 6.17 11.55 -9.24
N GLY A 139 6.67 10.37 -8.90
CA GLY A 139 6.52 9.13 -9.67
C GLY A 139 6.81 7.94 -8.78
N TYR A 140 5.99 6.89 -8.86
CA TYR A 140 6.11 5.72 -8.02
C TYR A 140 5.51 4.46 -8.66
N VAL A 141 5.95 3.32 -8.14
CA VAL A 141 5.35 2.01 -8.30
C VAL A 141 5.04 1.45 -6.93
N TRP A 142 3.84 0.88 -6.76
CA TRP A 142 3.44 0.11 -5.59
C TRP A 142 2.84 -1.22 -6.05
N ILE A 143 3.24 -2.30 -5.38
CA ILE A 143 2.79 -3.66 -5.68
C ILE A 143 2.54 -4.36 -4.34
N GLN A 144 1.37 -4.96 -4.17
CA GLN A 144 1.02 -5.70 -2.97
C GLN A 144 0.24 -6.97 -3.31
N SER A 145 0.60 -8.10 -2.70
CA SER A 145 -0.20 -9.32 -2.78
C SER A 145 -0.14 -10.15 -1.50
N ASN A 146 -1.29 -10.68 -1.12
CA ASN A 146 -1.47 -11.67 -0.06
C ASN A 146 -2.11 -12.98 -0.62
N HIS A 147 -2.17 -13.20 -1.93
CA HIS A 147 -2.90 -14.36 -2.47
C HIS A 147 -1.98 -15.30 -3.24
N PHE A 148 -1.05 -15.92 -2.52
CA PHE A 148 -0.17 -16.96 -3.07
C PHE A 148 -0.78 -18.35 -2.86
N ALA A 149 -0.56 -19.27 -3.80
CA ALA A 149 -1.24 -20.57 -3.84
C ALA A 149 -0.73 -21.58 -2.79
N GLU A 150 0.59 -21.67 -2.61
CA GLU A 150 1.21 -22.77 -1.86
C GLU A 150 1.66 -22.39 -0.44
N GLU A 151 1.77 -21.10 -0.15
CA GLU A 151 2.34 -20.60 1.11
C GLU A 151 1.61 -19.35 1.64
N ARG A 152 1.50 -19.27 2.97
CA ARG A 152 1.04 -18.05 3.64
C ARG A 152 2.14 -16.99 3.51
N ALA A 153 2.06 -16.17 2.47
CA ALA A 153 3.06 -15.15 2.16
C ALA A 153 2.43 -13.79 1.88
N SER A 154 3.07 -12.71 2.30
CA SER A 154 2.67 -11.34 1.98
C SER A 154 3.82 -10.64 1.29
N PHE A 155 3.55 -10.02 0.17
CA PHE A 155 4.49 -9.20 -0.56
C PHE A 155 3.97 -7.77 -0.60
N VAL A 156 4.83 -6.83 -0.26
CA VAL A 156 4.67 -5.41 -0.57
C VAL A 156 5.98 -4.88 -1.12
N GLY A 157 5.94 -4.15 -2.21
CA GLY A 157 7.10 -3.50 -2.82
C GLY A 157 6.72 -2.13 -3.35
N SER A 158 7.47 -1.11 -2.96
CA SER A 158 7.30 0.24 -3.47
C SER A 158 8.64 0.86 -3.85
N ILE A 159 8.63 1.61 -4.95
CA ILE A 159 9.76 2.46 -5.38
C ILE A 159 9.21 3.81 -5.83
N ALA A 160 9.82 4.89 -5.37
CA ALA A 160 9.33 6.24 -5.57
C ALA A 160 10.46 7.26 -5.73
N ILE A 161 10.16 8.37 -6.41
CA ILE A 161 11.03 9.55 -6.41
C ILE A 161 10.88 10.25 -5.06
N VAL A 162 11.90 10.15 -4.21
CA VAL A 162 11.93 10.76 -2.88
C VAL A 162 12.64 12.11 -2.94
N PRO A 163 11.99 13.22 -2.54
CA PRO A 163 12.65 14.52 -2.47
C PRO A 163 13.69 14.56 -1.35
N TRP A 164 14.84 15.20 -1.60
CA TRP A 164 15.93 15.31 -0.65
C TRP A 164 16.59 16.70 -0.67
N LEU A 165 16.12 17.61 0.19
CA LEU A 165 16.52 19.03 0.30
C LEU A 165 16.59 19.79 -1.05
N PHE A 166 17.63 19.54 -1.86
CA PHE A 166 17.90 20.18 -3.14
C PHE A 166 17.98 19.19 -4.33
N SER A 167 17.76 17.91 -4.08
CA SER A 167 17.77 16.84 -5.09
C SER A 167 16.60 15.87 -4.89
N SER A 168 16.62 14.76 -5.59
CA SER A 168 15.72 13.62 -5.41
C SER A 168 16.50 12.34 -5.67
N PHE A 169 16.09 11.25 -5.03
CA PHE A 169 16.67 9.93 -5.27
C PHE A 169 15.55 8.88 -5.42
N PRO A 170 15.81 7.75 -6.10
CA PRO A 170 14.85 6.66 -6.15
C PRO A 170 14.91 5.87 -4.84
N GLY A 171 14.00 6.14 -3.93
CA GLY A 171 13.85 5.39 -2.69
C GLY A 171 12.94 4.19 -2.91
N PHE A 172 13.35 3.03 -2.40
CA PHE A 172 12.50 1.84 -2.44
C PHE A 172 12.46 1.12 -1.11
N ILE A 173 11.34 0.44 -0.86
CA ILE A 173 11.13 -0.41 0.29
C ILE A 173 10.31 -1.63 -0.14
N ILE A 174 10.79 -2.82 0.19
CA ILE A 174 10.17 -4.10 -0.11
C ILE A 174 10.15 -4.95 1.16
N GLY A 175 9.01 -5.59 1.41
CA GLY A 175 8.83 -6.63 2.40
C GLY A 175 8.24 -7.88 1.77
N LEU A 176 8.97 -8.99 1.87
CA LEU A 176 8.43 -10.33 1.62
C LEU A 176 8.34 -11.05 2.96
N TRP A 177 7.13 -11.27 3.45
CA TRP A 177 6.87 -12.10 4.60
C TRP A 177 6.45 -13.48 4.15
N CYS A 178 7.19 -14.52 4.53
CA CYS A 178 6.83 -15.91 4.28
C CYS A 178 7.37 -16.78 5.43
N GLU A 179 6.63 -17.84 5.78
CA GLU A 179 7.02 -18.79 6.83
C GLU A 179 7.40 -18.14 8.18
N GLY A 180 6.74 -17.02 8.55
CA GLY A 180 7.02 -16.30 9.78
C GLY A 180 8.29 -15.44 9.77
N ARG A 181 8.99 -15.34 8.64
CA ARG A 181 10.16 -14.48 8.45
C ARG A 181 9.84 -13.34 7.49
N LEU A 182 10.30 -12.13 7.84
CA LEU A 182 10.21 -10.95 6.98
C LEU A 182 11.59 -10.66 6.35
N PHE A 183 11.69 -10.81 5.04
CA PHE A 183 12.81 -10.38 4.21
C PHE A 183 12.58 -8.92 3.80
N ARG A 184 13.58 -8.06 4.02
CA ARG A 184 13.46 -6.62 3.84
C ARG A 184 14.53 -6.15 2.88
N PHE A 185 14.12 -5.46 1.83
CA PHE A 185 15.03 -4.77 0.92
C PHE A 185 14.63 -3.32 0.89
N ALA A 186 15.53 -2.42 1.25
CA ALA A 186 15.28 -0.99 1.13
C ALA A 186 16.57 -0.25 0.82
N THR A 187 16.43 0.97 0.29
CA THR A 187 17.59 1.85 0.05
C THR A 187 18.42 2.07 1.33
N TYR A 188 17.79 2.02 2.51
CA TYR A 188 18.47 2.16 3.80
C TYR A 188 19.08 0.87 4.36
N THR A 189 18.79 -0.31 3.79
CA THR A 189 19.39 -1.58 4.22
C THR A 189 20.67 -1.92 3.45
N GLY A 190 21.03 -1.13 2.44
CA GLY A 190 22.12 -1.45 1.50
C GLY A 190 21.71 -2.41 0.39
N ALA A 191 20.40 -2.67 0.24
CA ALA A 191 19.90 -3.35 -0.95
C ALA A 191 19.94 -2.40 -2.15
N GLU A 192 20.14 -2.95 -3.34
CA GLU A 192 20.24 -2.21 -4.59
C GLU A 192 19.27 -2.77 -5.63
N THR A 193 18.66 -1.89 -6.41
CA THR A 193 17.92 -2.28 -7.62
C THR A 193 18.93 -2.59 -8.71
N GLU A 194 19.01 -3.85 -9.13
CA GLU A 194 19.88 -4.27 -10.23
C GLU A 194 19.22 -4.07 -11.59
N HIS A 195 17.89 -4.17 -11.63
CA HIS A 195 17.11 -4.01 -12.84
C HIS A 195 15.70 -3.53 -12.53
N LEU A 196 15.22 -2.53 -13.27
CA LEU A 196 13.83 -2.11 -13.24
C LEU A 196 13.36 -1.79 -14.66
N ARG A 197 12.28 -2.45 -15.09
CA ARG A 197 11.60 -2.18 -16.36
C ARG A 197 10.12 -2.00 -16.07
N ILE A 198 9.57 -0.88 -16.52
CA ILE A 198 8.16 -0.56 -16.37
C ILE A 198 7.57 -0.37 -17.76
N THR A 199 6.46 -1.04 -18.03
CA THR A 199 5.67 -0.88 -19.26
C THR A 199 4.19 -0.75 -18.96
N ASP A 200 3.41 -0.51 -20.00
CA ASP A 200 1.95 -0.51 -19.90
C ASP A 200 1.38 -1.88 -19.51
N ALA A 201 2.10 -2.98 -19.81
CA ALA A 201 1.62 -4.35 -19.58
C ALA A 201 2.24 -5.01 -18.34
N SER A 202 3.49 -4.69 -18.01
CA SER A 202 4.23 -5.37 -16.94
C SER A 202 5.26 -4.50 -16.25
N ILE A 203 5.63 -4.93 -15.05
CA ILE A 203 6.75 -4.41 -14.25
C ILE A 203 7.70 -5.56 -13.95
N GLU A 204 8.96 -5.42 -14.31
CA GLU A 204 10.04 -6.35 -13.99
C GLU A 204 11.01 -5.64 -13.06
N TRP A 205 11.22 -6.17 -11.87
CA TRP A 205 12.06 -5.55 -10.85
C TRP A 205 12.93 -6.59 -10.16
N ARG A 206 14.25 -6.39 -10.22
CA ARG A 206 15.25 -7.23 -9.54
C ARG A 206 16.00 -6.40 -8.52
N VAL A 207 16.03 -6.89 -7.30
CA VAL A 207 16.70 -6.26 -6.15
C VAL A 207 17.65 -7.27 -5.51
N ALA A 208 18.82 -6.83 -5.09
CA ALA A 208 19.78 -7.66 -4.39
C ALA A 208 20.28 -6.97 -3.12
N ASP A 209 20.60 -7.77 -2.10
CA ASP A 209 21.40 -7.35 -0.94
C ASP A 209 22.64 -8.26 -0.82
N GLY A 210 23.35 -8.19 0.31
CA GLY A 210 24.56 -9.00 0.52
C GLY A 210 24.32 -10.52 0.56
N ASP A 211 23.09 -10.96 0.81
CA ASP A 211 22.76 -12.36 1.08
C ASP A 211 21.77 -12.94 0.04
N HIS A 212 20.93 -12.10 -0.56
CA HIS A 212 19.78 -12.53 -1.34
C HIS A 212 19.58 -11.74 -2.64
N ILE A 213 18.87 -12.37 -3.57
CA ILE A 213 18.35 -11.79 -4.80
C ILE A 213 16.83 -12.00 -4.82
N LEU A 214 16.08 -10.93 -5.03
CA LEU A 214 14.63 -10.91 -5.17
C LEU A 214 14.26 -10.47 -6.59
N SER A 215 13.53 -11.33 -7.30
CA SER A 215 12.97 -11.06 -8.61
C SER A 215 11.45 -10.92 -8.52
N ILE A 216 10.92 -9.86 -9.12
CA ILE A 216 9.50 -9.51 -9.11
C ILE A 216 9.07 -9.29 -10.57
N GLU A 217 8.06 -10.01 -11.02
CA GLU A 217 7.43 -9.82 -12.33
C GLU A 217 5.93 -9.63 -12.12
N ALA A 218 5.45 -8.40 -12.28
CA ALA A 218 4.03 -8.09 -12.13
C ALA A 218 3.37 -7.86 -13.50
N GLN A 219 2.25 -8.54 -13.74
CA GLN A 219 1.40 -8.34 -14.91
C GLN A 219 0.28 -7.37 -14.55
N ARG A 220 0.18 -6.28 -15.29
CA ARG A 220 -0.79 -5.21 -15.02
C ARG A 220 -2.14 -5.61 -15.60
N ALA A 221 -3.15 -5.67 -14.74
CA ALA A 221 -4.54 -5.77 -15.16
C ALA A 221 -5.18 -4.38 -15.30
N ARG A 222 -6.37 -4.35 -15.90
CA ARG A 222 -7.19 -3.13 -15.88
C ARG A 222 -7.58 -2.82 -14.43
N GLY A 223 -7.53 -1.55 -14.06
CA GLY A 223 -7.86 -1.06 -12.72
C GLY A 223 -9.05 -0.11 -12.69
N GLY A 224 -9.48 0.21 -11.48
CA GLY A 224 -10.34 1.35 -11.19
C GLY A 224 -9.54 2.64 -11.11
N LEU A 225 -10.24 3.77 -11.08
CA LEU A 225 -9.62 5.09 -10.93
C LEU A 225 -10.00 5.66 -9.58
N LEU A 226 -9.00 5.87 -8.72
CA LEU A 226 -9.16 6.54 -7.44
C LEU A 226 -8.68 7.97 -7.51
N LEU A 227 -9.31 8.87 -6.75
CA LEU A 227 -8.76 10.18 -6.49
C LEU A 227 -7.55 10.06 -5.57
N GLY A 228 -6.44 10.71 -5.93
CA GLY A 228 -5.24 10.84 -5.11
C GLY A 228 -4.99 12.30 -4.68
N PRO A 229 -4.31 12.51 -3.54
CA PRO A 229 -3.93 13.82 -3.05
C PRO A 229 -2.85 14.49 -3.91
N THR A 230 -3.14 15.70 -4.35
CA THR A 230 -2.13 16.70 -4.76
C THR A 230 -1.95 17.72 -3.64
N ARG A 231 -0.95 18.61 -3.76
CA ARG A 231 -0.75 19.69 -2.79
C ARG A 231 -1.95 20.64 -2.64
N GLU A 232 -2.77 20.74 -3.68
CA GLU A 232 -3.90 21.68 -3.74
C GLU A 232 -5.24 20.97 -3.47
N ARG A 233 -5.46 19.77 -4.05
CA ARG A 233 -6.76 19.09 -4.04
C ARG A 233 -6.67 17.58 -4.27
N MET A 234 -7.76 16.87 -3.99
CA MET A 234 -7.99 15.48 -4.45
C MET A 234 -8.44 15.50 -5.91
N SER A 235 -7.52 15.36 -6.87
CA SER A 235 -7.88 15.46 -8.30
C SER A 235 -7.20 14.47 -9.23
N ASP A 236 -6.05 13.93 -8.85
CA ASP A 236 -5.31 13.04 -9.75
C ASP A 236 -5.96 11.66 -9.70
N ARG A 237 -6.27 11.11 -10.87
CA ARG A 237 -6.85 9.77 -10.96
C ARG A 237 -5.72 8.75 -10.99
N VAL A 238 -5.47 8.13 -9.84
CA VAL A 238 -4.53 7.01 -9.72
C VAL A 238 -5.22 5.76 -10.23
N GLY A 239 -4.61 5.09 -11.19
CA GLY A 239 -5.07 3.79 -11.66
C GLY A 239 -4.59 2.71 -10.71
N GLU A 240 -5.49 2.21 -9.87
CA GLU A 240 -5.24 1.08 -8.98
C GLU A 240 -5.98 -0.15 -9.51
N THR A 241 -5.30 -1.28 -9.55
CA THR A 241 -5.91 -2.56 -9.90
C THR A 241 -5.70 -3.55 -8.77
N MET A 242 -6.73 -4.33 -8.46
CA MET A 242 -6.67 -5.48 -7.56
C MET A 242 -6.86 -6.80 -8.32
N LEU A 243 -6.64 -6.79 -9.64
CA LEU A 243 -6.76 -7.96 -10.53
C LEU A 243 -5.43 -8.36 -11.17
N SER A 244 -4.33 -7.72 -10.76
CA SER A 244 -3.01 -8.04 -11.29
C SER A 244 -2.48 -9.35 -10.73
N GLU A 245 -1.44 -9.86 -11.37
CA GLU A 245 -0.67 -11.00 -10.90
C GLU A 245 0.77 -10.57 -10.64
N VAL A 246 1.41 -11.13 -9.62
CA VAL A 246 2.84 -10.91 -9.36
C VAL A 246 3.54 -12.23 -9.11
N LEU A 247 4.56 -12.54 -9.91
CA LEU A 247 5.52 -13.59 -9.62
C LEU A 247 6.61 -13.02 -8.73
N VAL A 248 6.86 -13.67 -7.60
CA VAL A 248 7.94 -13.31 -6.66
C VAL A 248 8.84 -14.52 -6.47
N ASP A 249 10.14 -14.35 -6.70
CA ASP A 249 11.17 -15.38 -6.54
C ASP A 249 12.33 -14.82 -5.69
N LEU A 250 12.58 -15.44 -4.54
CA LEU A 250 13.67 -15.07 -3.62
C LEU A 250 14.69 -16.20 -3.56
N ARG A 251 15.97 -15.87 -3.74
CA ARG A 251 17.09 -16.81 -3.69
C ARG A 251 18.28 -16.28 -2.91
N THR A 252 19.16 -17.17 -2.48
CA THR A 252 20.52 -16.80 -2.09
C THR A 252 21.40 -16.54 -3.33
N HIS A 253 22.57 -15.94 -3.13
CA HIS A 253 23.56 -15.76 -4.20
C HIS A 253 24.10 -17.08 -4.76
N GLU A 254 24.07 -18.18 -4.00
CA GLU A 254 24.41 -19.53 -4.47
C GLU A 254 23.31 -20.15 -5.35
N GLY A 255 22.14 -19.53 -5.41
CA GLY A 255 20.99 -19.97 -6.21
C GLY A 255 19.98 -20.82 -5.46
N ASP A 256 20.15 -21.01 -4.15
CA ASP A 256 19.18 -21.73 -3.32
C ASP A 256 17.87 -20.95 -3.22
N ARG A 257 16.77 -21.62 -3.55
CA ARG A 257 15.43 -20.99 -3.59
C ARG A 257 14.82 -20.96 -2.19
N ILE A 258 14.50 -19.75 -1.74
CA ILE A 258 13.87 -19.50 -0.44
C ILE A 258 12.35 -19.35 -0.62
N PHE A 259 11.91 -18.63 -1.65
CA PHE A 259 10.50 -18.44 -1.95
C PHE A 259 10.27 -18.41 -3.45
N HIS A 260 9.16 -18.96 -3.91
CA HIS A 260 8.68 -18.81 -5.27
C HIS A 260 7.16 -18.93 -5.30
N GLY A 261 6.48 -17.89 -5.75
CA GLY A 261 5.02 -17.91 -5.79
C GLY A 261 4.44 -16.88 -6.75
N VAL A 262 3.29 -17.22 -7.31
CA VAL A 262 2.44 -16.29 -8.05
C VAL A 262 1.34 -15.79 -7.11
N GLY A 263 1.36 -14.48 -6.85
CA GLY A 263 0.35 -13.75 -6.11
C GLY A 263 -0.78 -13.32 -7.04
N MET A 264 -2.00 -13.70 -6.70
CA MET A 264 -3.22 -13.29 -7.39
C MET A 264 -3.82 -12.05 -6.72
N ASN A 265 -4.84 -11.45 -7.35
CA ASN A 265 -5.54 -10.28 -6.83
C ASN A 265 -4.59 -9.19 -6.32
N THR A 266 -3.52 -8.95 -7.08
CA THR A 266 -2.41 -8.09 -6.68
C THR A 266 -2.85 -6.64 -6.84
N GLY A 267 -2.73 -5.88 -5.76
CA GLY A 267 -2.75 -4.43 -5.77
C GLY A 267 -1.56 -3.92 -6.56
N LEU A 268 -1.79 -3.13 -7.61
CA LEU A 268 -0.72 -2.56 -8.41
C LEU A 268 -1.03 -1.13 -8.85
N GLU A 269 -0.07 -0.25 -8.60
CA GLU A 269 -0.07 1.13 -9.05
C GLU A 269 1.27 1.45 -9.72
N ALA A 270 1.21 2.17 -10.84
CA ALA A 270 2.38 2.78 -11.47
C ALA A 270 1.94 4.14 -12.03
N HIS A 271 2.35 5.22 -11.35
CA HIS A 271 1.81 6.55 -11.58
C HIS A 271 2.89 7.64 -11.49
N GLY A 272 2.64 8.78 -12.14
CA GLY A 272 3.51 9.95 -12.15
C GLY A 272 4.63 9.89 -13.19
N ASP A 273 5.77 10.54 -12.90
CA ASP A 273 6.92 10.68 -13.80
C ASP A 273 7.81 9.41 -13.80
N LEU A 274 7.29 8.34 -14.41
CA LEU A 274 7.95 7.03 -14.48
C LEU A 274 9.23 7.07 -15.33
N ASP A 275 9.28 7.89 -16.37
CA ASP A 275 10.48 8.07 -17.20
C ASP A 275 11.63 8.66 -16.38
N ARG A 276 11.35 9.68 -15.56
CA ARG A 276 12.33 10.22 -14.63
C ARG A 276 12.76 9.17 -13.60
N LEU A 277 11.81 8.41 -13.04
CA LEU A 277 12.14 7.36 -12.06
C LEU A 277 13.10 6.32 -12.67
N LEU A 278 12.85 5.87 -13.89
CA LEU A 278 13.72 4.94 -14.63
C LEU A 278 15.09 5.55 -14.92
N SER A 279 15.15 6.84 -15.28
CA SER A 279 16.42 7.52 -15.55
C SER A 279 17.35 7.63 -14.33
N MET A 280 16.79 7.51 -13.12
CA MET A 280 17.54 7.55 -11.85
C MET A 280 18.15 6.20 -11.44
N GLN A 281 17.81 5.11 -12.13
CA GLN A 281 18.37 3.77 -11.89
C GLN A 281 19.68 3.50 -12.66
N VAL A 282 20.24 4.54 -13.32
CA VAL A 282 21.43 4.46 -14.18
C VAL A 282 22.69 4.89 -13.45
#